data_AF-A0A7G7UJA6-F1
#
_entry.id   AF-A0A7G7UJA6-F1
#
_cell.length_a   1.000
_cell.length_b   1.000
_cell.length_c   1.000
_cell.angle_alpha   90.00
_cell.angle_beta   90.00
_cell.angle_gamma   90.00
#
_symmetry.space_group_name_H-M   'P 1'
#
loop_
_entity.id
_entity.type
_entity.pdbx_description
1 polymer ?
#
loop_
_entity_poly.entity_id
_entity_poly.type
_entity_poly.pdbx_seq_one_letter_code
_entity_poly.pdbx_strand_id
1 'polypeptide(L)' 'MDFLCKDENVLSQKEKEEIIKMMAPLIKKCLYNVSFQEREDFEQEIIAKMLSKLNWLCLQDVPGFWEFAIIHENELE' A
#
# COMPACT_ATOMS: atom_id res chain seq x y z
N MET A 1 1.32 23.56 19.41
CA MET A 1 0.39 22.89 18.48
C MET A 1 1.24 21.96 17.66
N ASP A 2 1.37 20.76 18.18
CA ASP A 2 2.09 19.64 17.59
C ASP A 2 1.48 19.33 16.23
N PHE A 3 2.28 19.26 15.16
CA PHE A 3 1.97 18.47 13.94
C PHE A 3 3.18 18.36 13.00
N LEU A 4 4.40 18.35 13.55
CA LEU A 4 5.61 18.00 12.80
C LEU A 4 6.16 16.64 13.23
N CYS A 5 5.29 15.69 13.56
CA CYS A 5 5.63 14.29 13.28
C CYS A 5 5.51 14.14 11.76
N LYS A 6 6.62 14.36 11.04
CA LYS A 6 6.78 13.71 9.75
C LYS A 6 6.94 12.23 10.09
N ASP A 7 5.84 11.49 10.06
CA ASP A 7 5.91 10.05 9.95
C ASP A 7 6.72 9.76 8.68
N GLU A 8 7.97 9.32 8.84
CA GLU A 8 8.84 8.89 7.73
C GLU A 8 8.23 7.71 6.93
N ASN A 9 7.14 7.12 7.45
CA ASN A 9 6.40 6.00 6.87
C ASN A 9 5.05 6.35 6.22
N VAL A 10 4.71 7.64 6.04
CA VAL A 10 3.48 8.04 5.33
C VAL A 10 3.80 8.46 3.90
N LEU A 11 3.23 7.72 2.93
CA LEU A 11 3.36 8.03 1.51
C LEU A 11 2.90 9.47 1.21
N SER A 12 3.73 10.23 0.52
CA SER A 12 3.41 11.55 0.01
C SER A 12 2.31 11.49 -1.06
N GLN A 13 1.66 12.62 -1.31
CA GLN A 13 0.61 12.70 -2.33
C GLN A 13 1.13 12.29 -3.72
N LYS A 14 2.37 12.68 -4.05
CA LYS A 14 3.00 12.35 -5.33
C LYS A 14 3.25 10.84 -5.47
N GLU A 15 3.75 10.19 -4.42
CA GLU A 15 3.99 8.74 -4.42
C GLU A 15 2.69 7.96 -4.56
N LYS A 16 1.61 8.40 -3.90
CA LYS A 16 0.27 7.80 -4.05
C LYS A 16 -0.22 7.89 -5.50
N GLU A 17 -0.07 9.05 -6.14
CA GLU A 17 -0.45 9.23 -7.55
C GLU A 17 0.37 8.35 -8.50
N GLU A 18 1.66 8.20 -8.24
CA GLU A 18 2.54 7.32 -9.03
C GLU A 18 2.12 5.85 -8.89
N ILE A 19 1.82 5.39 -7.67
CA ILE A 19 1.35 4.02 -7.41
C ILE A 19 0.00 3.79 -8.10
N ILE A 20 -0.95 4.74 -8.02
CA ILE A 20 -2.24 4.62 -8.72
C ILE A 20 -2.02 4.46 -10.23
N LYS A 21 -1.12 5.25 -10.82
CA LYS A 21 -0.79 5.14 -12.26
C LYS A 21 -0.18 3.78 -12.60
N MET A 22 0.70 3.24 -11.76
CA MET A 22 1.27 1.91 -11.95
C MET A 22 0.23 0.79 -11.85
N MET A 23 -0.79 0.98 -11.00
CA MET A 23 -1.83 -0.02 -10.72
C MET A 23 -3.06 0.09 -11.63
N ALA A 24 -3.26 1.23 -12.30
CA ALA A 24 -4.34 1.46 -13.26
C ALA A 24 -4.58 0.31 -14.28
N PRO A 25 -3.56 -0.29 -14.94
CA PRO A 25 -3.79 -1.41 -15.85
C PRO A 25 -4.38 -2.64 -15.15
N LEU A 26 -4.00 -2.91 -13.90
CA LEU A 26 -4.52 -4.02 -13.11
C LEU A 26 -5.96 -3.75 -12.68
N ILE A 27 -6.25 -2.54 -12.21
CA ILE A 27 -7.59 -2.11 -11.81
C ILE A 27 -8.55 -2.23 -13.00
N LYS A 28 -8.14 -1.75 -14.18
CA LYS A 28 -8.93 -1.86 -15.41
C LYS A 28 -9.23 -3.31 -15.81
N LYS A 29 -8.31 -4.23 -15.54
CA LYS A 29 -8.52 -5.68 -15.76
C LYS A 29 -9.56 -6.24 -14.78
N CYS A 30 -9.53 -5.84 -13.51
CA CYS A 30 -10.51 -6.24 -12.51
C CYS A 30 -11.93 -5.73 -12.83
N LEU A 31 -12.03 -4.52 -13.37
CA LEU A 31 -13.30 -3.88 -13.74
C LEU A 31 -13.90 -4.40 -15.05
N TYR A 32 -13.21 -5.28 -15.78
CA TYR A 32 -13.66 -5.77 -17.09
C TYR A 32 -15.05 -6.43 -17.02
N ASN A 33 -15.30 -7.20 -15.96
CA ASN A 33 -16.57 -7.90 -15.74
C ASN A 33 -17.59 -7.13 -14.88
N VAL A 34 -17.25 -5.90 -14.47
CA VAL A 34 -18.13 -5.05 -13.65
C VAL A 34 -19.12 -4.32 -14.56
N SER A 35 -20.36 -4.19 -14.10
CA SER A 35 -21.40 -3.45 -14.79
C SER A 35 -20.97 -1.98 -15.00
N PHE A 36 -21.42 -1.36 -16.09
CA PHE A 36 -21.02 0.02 -16.39
C PHE A 36 -21.46 1.00 -15.30
N GLN A 37 -22.61 0.75 -14.68
CA GLN A 37 -23.21 1.60 -13.64
C GLN A 37 -22.36 1.62 -12.36
N GLU A 38 -21.75 0.49 -12.00
CA GLU A 38 -21.00 0.36 -10.75
C GLU A 38 -19.48 0.52 -10.97
N ARG A 39 -19.02 0.58 -12.23
CA ARG A 39 -17.60 0.55 -12.57
C ARG A 39 -16.80 1.69 -11.92
N GLU A 40 -17.34 2.90 -11.90
CA GLU A 40 -16.68 4.07 -11.29
C GLU A 40 -16.57 3.91 -9.76
N ASP A 41 -17.66 3.51 -9.11
CA ASP A 41 -17.67 3.28 -7.66
C ASP A 41 -16.71 2.17 -7.26
N PHE A 42 -16.70 1.04 -7.98
CA PHE A 42 -15.76 -0.04 -7.75
C PHE A 42 -14.30 0.38 -7.99
N GLU A 43 -14.04 1.21 -9.01
CA GLU A 43 -12.70 1.74 -9.27
C GLU A 43 -12.19 2.53 -8.06
N GLN A 44 -13.00 3.46 -7.56
CA GLN A 44 -12.68 4.27 -6.39
C GLN A 44 -12.50 3.42 -5.13
N GLU A 45 -13.36 2.43 -4.92
CA GLU A 45 -13.26 1.52 -3.76
C GLU A 45 -11.95 0.72 -3.77
N ILE A 46 -11.56 0.18 -4.94
CA ILE A 46 -10.30 -0.57 -5.10
C ILE A 46 -9.10 0.34 -4.78
N ILE A 47 -9.09 1.56 -5.31
CA ILE A 47 -8.02 2.55 -5.08
C ILE A 47 -7.93 2.89 -3.58
N ALA A 48 -9.05 3.20 -2.95
CA ALA A 48 -9.10 3.55 -1.52
C ALA A 48 -8.59 2.41 -0.62
N LYS A 49 -9.03 1.17 -0.89
CA LYS A 49 -8.57 -0.02 -0.14
C LYS A 49 -7.07 -0.29 -0.33
N MET A 50 -6.57 -0.11 -1.55
CA MET A 50 -5.15 -0.32 -1.86
C MET A 50 -4.27 0.68 -1.11
N LEU A 51 -4.59 1.98 -1.17
CA LEU A 51 -3.85 3.01 -0.45
C LEU A 51 -3.88 2.81 1.06
N SER A 52 -5.03 2.41 1.61
CA SER A 52 -5.15 2.08 3.03
C SER A 52 -4.22 0.95 3.45
N LYS A 53 -4.17 -0.14 2.66
CA LYS A 53 -3.26 -1.26 2.93
C LYS A 53 -1.79 -0.91 2.74
N LEU A 54 -1.45 -0.08 1.75
CA LEU A 54 -0.08 0.37 1.52
C LEU A 54 0.42 1.22 2.69
N ASN A 55 -0.38 2.16 3.18
CA ASN A 55 -0.03 2.92 4.38
C ASN A 55 0.15 1.99 5.58
N TRP A 56 -0.75 1.00 5.76
CA TRP A 56 -0.62 0.03 6.84
C TRP A 56 0.67 -0.79 6.74
N LEU A 57 1.06 -1.23 5.54
CA LEU A 57 2.32 -1.95 5.27
C LEU A 57 3.54 -1.09 5.56
N CYS A 58 3.54 0.18 5.13
CA CYS A 58 4.64 1.11 5.42
C CYS A 58 4.80 1.39 6.92
N LEU A 59 3.70 1.32 7.68
CA LEU A 59 3.71 1.50 9.13
C LEU A 59 4.07 0.22 9.91
N GLN A 60 4.19 -0.94 9.25
CA GLN A 60 4.67 -2.14 9.92
C GLN A 60 6.18 -2.02 10.13
N ASP A 61 6.62 -2.12 11.38
CA ASP A 61 8.03 -2.32 11.72
C ASP A 61 8.36 -3.79 11.50
N VAL A 62 8.78 -4.11 10.27
CA VAL A 62 9.11 -5.48 9.86
C VAL A 62 10.63 -5.58 9.73
N PRO A 63 11.26 -6.62 10.30
CA PRO A 63 12.70 -6.80 10.16
C PRO A 63 13.07 -6.89 8.68
N GLY A 64 14.12 -6.17 8.31
CA GLY A 64 14.71 -6.31 6.99
C GLY A 64 15.16 -7.76 6.76
N PHE A 65 15.35 -8.16 5.49
CA PHE A 65 15.71 -9.53 5.15
C PHE A 65 16.89 -10.08 5.96
N TRP A 66 17.94 -9.27 6.17
CA TRP A 66 19.11 -9.68 6.96
C TRP A 66 18.87 -9.68 8.46
N GLU A 67 18.09 -8.74 8.98
CA GLU A 67 17.69 -8.72 10.40
C GLU A 67 16.85 -9.96 10.73
N PHE A 68 15.93 -10.30 9.83
CA PHE A 68 15.12 -11.53 9.92
C PHE A 68 16.02 -12.78 9.92
N ALA A 69 16.99 -12.86 9.02
CA ALA A 69 17.92 -13.99 8.96
C ALA A 69 18.75 -14.13 10.25
N ILE A 70 19.27 -13.01 10.79
CA ILE A 70 20.04 -13.01 12.03
C ILE A 70 19.17 -13.39 13.23
N ILE A 71 17.93 -12.88 13.32
CA ILE A 71 17.00 -13.22 14.40
C ILE A 71 16.75 -14.73 14.43
N HIS A 72 16.48 -15.35 13.28
CA HIS A 72 16.19 -16.78 13.21
C HIS A 72 17.42 -17.69 13.31
N GLU A 73 18.62 -17.19 12.99
CA GLU A 73 19.86 -17.93 13.20
C GLU A 73 20.21 -18.02 14.70
N ASN A 74 19.88 -16.98 15.49
CA ASN A 74 20.06 -16.94 16.94
C ASN A 74 19.01 -17.73 17.74
N GLU A 75 17.89 -18.14 17.14
CA GLU A 75 16.86 -18.97 17.79
C GLU A 75 17.18 -20.48 17.74
N LEU A 76 18.28 -20.87 17.08
CA LEU A 76 18.71 -22.26 16.89
C LEU A 76 19.87 -22.70 17.82
N GLU A 77 20.31 -21.85 18.75
CA GLU A 77 21.20 -22.21 19.88
C GLU A 77 20.42 -22.37 21.20
#